data_AF-A0A7S0P3I2-F1
#
_entry.id   AF-A0A7S0P3I2-F1
#
_cell.length_a   1.000
_cell.length_b   1.000
_cell.length_c   1.000
_cell.angle_alpha   90.00
_cell.angle_beta   90.00
_cell.angle_gamma   90.00
#
_symmetry.space_group_name_H-M   'P 1'
#
loop_
_entity.id
_entity.type
_entity.pdbx_description
1 polymer ?
#
loop_
_entity_poly.entity_id
_entity_poly.type
_entity_poly.pdbx_seq_one_letter_code
_entity_poly.pdbx_strand_id
1 'polypeptide(L)'
;LLPELLEASARLQIEPLLEEVERIITVGLTSDSCVGAMLLADSLTRPNLLAAATAVTEQNFAEACQSEKFVRLPVNVLEALLASDRLGVELEKEVFHALQAWLIAQSPPTPAPMRSRLLAHVRWHLLDEAFVTDVLNPLVVEDHTLSVVVVKALQERNVGAEA
;
A
#
# COMPACT_ATOMS: atom_id res chain seq x y z
N LEU A 1 1.47 -10.03 22.55
CA LEU A 1 0.68 -9.63 23.75
C LEU A 1 0.02 -8.26 23.61
N LEU A 2 0.71 -7.21 23.14
CA LEU A 2 0.09 -5.88 23.01
C LEU A 2 -1.05 -5.84 21.96
N PRO A 3 -0.90 -6.41 20.75
CA PRO A 3 -2.01 -6.45 19.78
C PRO A 3 -3.23 -7.20 20.32
N GLU A 4 -3.02 -8.34 20.97
CA GLU A 4 -4.11 -9.15 21.54
C GLU A 4 -4.79 -8.42 22.70
N LEU A 5 -4.05 -7.62 23.48
CA LEU A 5 -4.59 -6.78 24.53
C LEU A 5 -5.40 -5.60 23.96
N LEU A 6 -4.97 -5.02 22.83
CA LEU A 6 -5.72 -3.99 22.12
C LEU A 6 -7.06 -4.53 21.62
N GLU A 7 -7.06 -5.72 20.99
CA GLU A 7 -8.29 -6.38 20.56
C GLU A 7 -9.22 -6.73 21.73
N ALA A 8 -8.67 -7.26 22.82
CA ALA A 8 -9.44 -7.60 24.00
C ALA A 8 -10.06 -6.36 24.66
N SER A 9 -9.30 -5.27 24.81
CA SER A 9 -9.80 -4.01 25.38
C SER A 9 -10.88 -3.37 24.51
N ALA A 10 -10.74 -3.40 23.18
CA ALA A 10 -11.77 -2.94 22.25
C ALA A 10 -13.06 -3.77 22.38
N ARG A 11 -12.95 -5.10 22.40
CA ARG A 11 -14.10 -6.01 22.53
C ARG A 11 -14.82 -5.86 23.87
N LEU A 12 -14.07 -5.61 24.95
CA LEU A 12 -14.60 -5.42 26.29
C LEU A 12 -14.98 -3.97 26.59
N GLN A 13 -14.79 -3.05 25.64
CA GLN A 13 -15.09 -1.63 25.76
C GLN A 13 -14.40 -0.94 26.94
N ILE A 14 -13.15 -1.31 27.20
CA ILE A 14 -12.33 -0.72 28.27
C ILE A 14 -11.50 0.41 27.67
N GLU A 15 -12.12 1.57 27.43
CA GLU A 15 -11.48 2.68 26.70
C GLU A 15 -10.14 3.15 27.30
N PRO A 16 -9.97 3.32 28.63
CA PRO A 16 -8.69 3.74 29.18
C PRO A 16 -7.55 2.75 28.92
N LEU A 17 -7.87 1.46 28.87
CA LEU A 17 -6.90 0.42 28.54
C LEU A 17 -6.62 0.41 27.02
N LEU A 18 -7.65 0.60 26.21
CA LEU A 18 -7.53 0.67 24.76
C LEU A 18 -6.62 1.83 24.33
N GLU A 19 -6.86 3.03 24.86
CA GLU A 19 -6.05 4.22 24.59
C GLU A 19 -4.59 4.04 25.03
N GLU A 20 -4.37 3.49 26.22
CA GLU A 20 -3.01 3.29 26.73
C GLU A 20 -2.24 2.22 25.93
N VAL A 21 -2.90 1.13 25.56
CA VAL A 21 -2.27 0.09 24.72
C VAL A 21 -2.01 0.61 23.32
N GLU A 22 -2.92 1.38 22.72
CA GLU A 22 -2.69 2.04 21.43
C GLU A 22 -1.47 2.96 21.50
N ARG A 23 -1.37 3.78 22.55
CA ARG A 23 -0.23 4.67 22.76
C ARG A 23 1.08 3.90 22.85
N ILE A 24 1.11 2.79 23.59
CA ILE A 24 2.30 1.94 23.71
C ILE A 24 2.67 1.32 22.37
N ILE A 25 1.69 0.78 21.62
CA ILE A 25 1.93 0.23 20.27
C ILE A 25 2.50 1.33 19.36
N THR A 26 1.88 2.51 19.37
CA THR A 26 2.26 3.66 18.52
C THR A 26 3.71 4.09 18.77
N VAL A 27 4.13 4.19 20.03
CA VAL A 27 5.51 4.56 20.40
C VAL A 27 6.51 3.44 20.05
N GLY A 28 6.07 2.18 20.05
CA GLY A 28 6.89 1.01 19.77
C GLY A 28 6.87 0.52 18.32
N LEU A 29 6.32 1.30 17.38
CA LEU A 29 6.26 0.90 15.97
C LEU A 29 7.65 0.76 15.35
N THR A 30 7.82 -0.29 14.56
CA THR A 30 9.03 -0.63 13.79
C THR A 30 8.66 -1.01 12.37
N SER A 31 9.65 -1.10 11.47
CA SER A 31 9.46 -1.62 10.10
C SER A 31 8.79 -3.01 10.08
N ASP A 32 9.21 -3.92 10.97
CA ASP A 32 8.63 -5.27 11.09
C ASP A 32 7.16 -5.30 11.56
N SER A 33 6.75 -4.31 12.36
CA SER A 33 5.45 -4.30 13.04
C SER A 33 4.42 -3.38 12.39
N CYS A 34 4.85 -2.41 11.57
CA CYS A 34 3.98 -1.37 11.01
C CYS A 34 2.81 -1.93 10.19
N VAL A 35 3.05 -2.88 9.29
CA VAL A 35 1.99 -3.50 8.47
C VAL A 35 0.97 -4.23 9.34
N GLY A 36 1.43 -4.94 10.38
CA GLY A 36 0.54 -5.60 11.33
C GLY A 36 -0.30 -4.59 12.12
N ALA A 37 0.29 -3.47 12.52
CA ALA A 37 -0.42 -2.39 13.19
C ALA A 37 -1.43 -1.70 12.27
N MET A 38 -1.15 -1.53 10.98
CA MET A 38 -2.11 -1.01 9.99
C MET A 38 -3.35 -1.90 9.87
N LEU A 39 -3.15 -3.23 9.75
CA LEU A 39 -4.26 -4.20 9.71
C LEU A 39 -5.12 -4.14 10.97
N LEU A 40 -4.46 -4.06 12.12
CA LEU A 40 -5.13 -3.98 13.42
C LEU A 40 -5.91 -2.67 13.57
N ALA A 41 -5.31 -1.55 13.17
CA ALA A 41 -5.90 -0.22 13.26
C ALA A 41 -7.13 -0.09 12.35
N ASP A 42 -7.07 -0.62 11.13
CA ASP A 42 -8.23 -0.65 10.22
C ASP A 42 -9.37 -1.50 10.80
N SER A 43 -9.06 -2.72 11.26
CA SER A 43 -10.02 -3.65 11.88
C SER A 43 -10.73 -3.06 13.11
N LEU A 44 -10.00 -2.33 13.95
CA LEU A 44 -10.52 -1.71 15.18
C LEU A 44 -11.01 -0.27 14.97
N THR A 45 -10.98 0.25 13.73
CA THR A 45 -11.37 1.64 13.42
C THR A 45 -10.60 2.67 14.28
N ARG A 46 -9.27 2.51 14.38
CA ARG A 46 -8.37 3.39 15.14
C ARG A 46 -7.54 4.27 14.17
N PRO A 47 -8.05 5.44 13.76
CA PRO A 47 -7.42 6.26 12.73
C PRO A 47 -6.05 6.83 13.16
N ASN A 48 -5.85 7.08 14.46
CA ASN A 48 -4.57 7.60 14.97
C ASN A 48 -3.46 6.55 14.86
N LEU A 49 -3.72 5.33 15.33
CA LEU A 49 -2.81 4.20 15.12
C LEU A 49 -2.55 3.93 13.65
N LEU A 50 -3.60 3.99 12.80
CA LEU A 50 -3.45 3.77 11.37
C LEU A 50 -2.50 4.81 10.77
N ALA A 51 -2.70 6.11 11.07
CA ALA A 51 -1.84 7.18 10.59
C ALA A 51 -0.38 7.02 11.03
N ALA A 52 -0.15 6.66 12.30
CA ALA A 52 1.20 6.43 12.82
C ALA A 52 1.88 5.21 12.16
N ALA A 53 1.15 4.11 12.02
CA ALA A 53 1.65 2.91 11.36
C ALA A 53 1.94 3.16 9.87
N THR A 54 1.05 3.87 9.17
CA THR A 54 1.26 4.31 7.79
C THR A 54 2.53 5.16 7.67
N ALA A 55 2.76 6.13 8.55
CA ALA A 55 3.98 6.95 8.49
C ALA A 55 5.28 6.13 8.63
N VAL A 56 5.27 5.07 9.44
CA VAL A 56 6.41 4.15 9.57
C VAL A 56 6.54 3.26 8.34
N THR A 57 5.42 2.79 7.78
CA THR A 57 5.39 2.01 6.53
C THR A 57 5.87 2.83 5.34
N GLU A 58 5.48 4.09 5.23
CA GLU A 58 5.96 5.00 4.18
C GLU A 58 7.49 5.10 4.24
N GLN A 59 8.06 5.36 5.43
CA GLN A 59 9.51 5.50 5.61
C GLN A 59 10.31 4.21 5.31
N ASN A 60 9.70 3.04 5.52
CA ASN A 60 10.36 1.74 5.38
C ASN A 60 9.64 0.86 4.35
N PHE A 61 9.11 1.47 3.28
CA PHE A 61 8.19 0.79 2.36
C PHE A 61 8.80 -0.46 1.71
N ALA A 62 10.06 -0.39 1.28
CA ALA A 62 10.78 -1.49 0.66
C ALA A 62 10.96 -2.71 1.59
N GLU A 63 11.04 -2.50 2.90
CA GLU A 63 11.09 -3.57 3.90
C GLU A 63 9.68 -4.06 4.24
N ALA A 64 8.75 -3.12 4.43
CA ALA A 64 7.37 -3.42 4.78
C ALA A 64 6.66 -4.28 3.72
N CYS A 65 6.94 -4.05 2.42
CA CYS A 65 6.33 -4.83 1.33
C CYS A 65 6.80 -6.29 1.26
N GLN A 66 7.91 -6.63 1.92
CA GLN A 66 8.40 -8.02 2.04
C GLN A 66 7.63 -8.81 3.10
N SER A 67 6.88 -8.12 3.98
CA SER A 67 6.04 -8.77 4.98
C SER A 67 4.93 -9.58 4.33
N GLU A 68 4.75 -10.84 4.74
CA GLU A 68 3.59 -11.67 4.34
C GLU A 68 2.25 -11.03 4.72
N LYS A 69 2.25 -10.06 5.64
CA LYS A 69 1.06 -9.30 6.04
C LYS A 69 0.69 -8.22 5.01
N PHE A 70 1.62 -7.78 4.18
CA PHE A 70 1.40 -6.68 3.24
C PHE A 70 0.31 -7.00 2.21
N VAL A 71 0.34 -8.22 1.66
CA VAL A 71 -0.68 -8.69 0.70
C VAL A 71 -2.08 -8.82 1.30
N ARG A 72 -2.20 -8.73 2.63
CA ARG A 72 -3.47 -8.77 3.37
C ARG A 72 -4.04 -7.38 3.65
N LEU A 73 -3.33 -6.31 3.29
CA LEU A 73 -3.82 -4.94 3.48
C LEU A 73 -5.17 -4.76 2.78
N PRO A 74 -6.17 -4.18 3.46
CA PRO A 74 -7.41 -3.76 2.83
C PRO A 74 -7.14 -2.82 1.65
N VAL A 75 -7.94 -2.94 0.59
CA VAL A 75 -7.72 -2.18 -0.65
C VAL A 75 -7.69 -0.66 -0.42
N ASN A 76 -8.53 -0.14 0.47
CA ASN A 76 -8.56 1.27 0.86
C ASN A 76 -7.27 1.72 1.54
N VAL A 77 -6.70 0.87 2.40
CA VAL A 77 -5.45 1.16 3.11
C VAL A 77 -4.27 1.10 2.15
N LEU A 78 -4.23 0.08 1.28
CA LEU A 78 -3.21 -0.04 0.24
C LEU A 78 -3.26 1.17 -0.71
N GLU A 79 -4.44 1.54 -1.20
CA GLU A 79 -4.60 2.65 -2.12
C GLU A 79 -4.13 3.97 -1.51
N ALA A 80 -4.50 4.24 -0.26
CA ALA A 80 -4.03 5.42 0.46
C ALA A 80 -2.50 5.43 0.63
N LEU A 81 -1.89 4.27 0.87
CA LEU A 81 -0.45 4.12 0.97
C LEU A 81 0.24 4.37 -0.38
N LEU A 82 -0.25 3.76 -1.47
CA LEU A 82 0.30 3.92 -2.82
C LEU A 82 0.13 5.36 -3.35
N ALA A 83 -0.91 6.07 -2.92
CA ALA A 83 -1.13 7.47 -3.26
C ALA A 83 -0.13 8.43 -2.57
N SER A 84 0.71 7.95 -1.65
CA SER A 84 1.62 8.80 -0.88
C SER A 84 2.87 9.20 -1.66
N ASP A 85 3.20 10.49 -1.59
CA ASP A 85 4.47 11.02 -2.14
C ASP A 85 5.69 10.81 -1.23
N ARG A 86 5.51 10.12 -0.10
CA ARG A 86 6.54 9.96 0.93
C ARG A 86 7.11 8.55 1.04
N LEU A 87 6.82 7.69 0.06
CA LEU A 87 7.33 6.32 0.07
C LEU A 87 8.87 6.32 0.00
N GLY A 88 9.49 5.75 1.03
CA GLY A 88 10.91 5.48 1.16
C GLY A 88 11.31 4.28 0.30
N VAL A 89 11.31 4.49 -1.02
CA VAL A 89 11.77 3.55 -2.05
C VAL A 89 12.94 4.16 -2.80
N GLU A 90 13.87 3.33 -3.26
CA GLU A 90 14.96 3.79 -4.14
C GLU A 90 14.46 3.93 -5.57
N LEU A 91 13.60 3.00 -6.01
CA LEU A 91 13.11 2.92 -7.37
C LEU A 91 11.61 2.63 -7.39
N GLU A 92 10.89 3.32 -8.28
CA GLU A 92 9.44 3.15 -8.44
C GLU A 92 9.03 1.71 -8.79
N LYS A 93 9.95 0.91 -9.35
CA LYS A 93 9.74 -0.52 -9.61
C LYS A 93 9.38 -1.30 -8.35
N GLU A 94 9.82 -0.86 -7.18
CA GLU A 94 9.50 -1.48 -5.89
C GLU A 94 8.03 -1.29 -5.53
N VAL A 95 7.47 -0.10 -5.80
CA VAL A 95 6.04 0.20 -5.64
C VAL A 95 5.21 -0.68 -6.56
N PHE A 96 5.61 -0.78 -7.82
CA PHE A 96 4.95 -1.64 -8.79
C PHE A 96 4.99 -3.11 -8.38
N HIS A 97 6.15 -3.65 -7.98
CA HIS A 97 6.27 -5.03 -7.51
C HIS A 97 5.42 -5.31 -6.27
N ALA A 98 5.36 -4.37 -5.32
CA ALA A 98 4.52 -4.50 -4.14
C ALA A 98 3.02 -4.58 -4.52
N LEU A 99 2.56 -3.70 -5.42
CA LEU A 99 1.19 -3.75 -5.93
C LEU A 99 0.91 -5.03 -6.71
N GLN A 100 1.83 -5.47 -7.57
CA GLN A 100 1.69 -6.71 -8.32
C GLN A 100 1.57 -7.93 -7.39
N ALA A 101 2.43 -8.01 -6.37
CA ALA A 101 2.37 -9.07 -5.37
C ALA A 101 1.02 -9.07 -4.63
N TRP A 102 0.53 -7.90 -4.25
CA TRP A 102 -0.79 -7.77 -3.63
C TRP A 102 -1.92 -8.24 -4.56
N LEU A 103 -1.91 -7.83 -5.83
CA LEU A 103 -2.91 -8.22 -6.83
C LEU A 103 -2.93 -9.74 -7.09
N ILE A 104 -1.75 -10.37 -7.21
CA ILE A 104 -1.62 -11.82 -7.42
C ILE A 104 -2.15 -12.61 -6.22
N ALA A 105 -1.98 -12.08 -5.01
CA ALA A 105 -2.44 -12.73 -3.79
C ALA A 105 -3.97 -12.67 -3.60
N GLN A 106 -4.70 -11.83 -4.33
CA GLN A 106 -6.14 -11.69 -4.14
C GLN A 106 -6.90 -12.88 -4.73
N SER A 107 -7.73 -13.51 -3.89
CA SER A 107 -8.66 -14.57 -4.29
C SER A 107 -10.03 -14.29 -3.67
N PRO A 108 -11.08 -13.97 -4.47
CA PRO A 108 -11.08 -13.91 -5.94
C PRO A 108 -10.23 -12.75 -6.50
N PRO A 109 -9.88 -12.78 -7.80
CA PRO A 109 -9.13 -11.71 -8.44
C PRO A 109 -9.80 -10.34 -8.27
N THR A 110 -9.00 -9.30 -8.06
CA THR A 110 -9.47 -7.93 -7.95
C THR A 110 -10.18 -7.49 -9.25
N PRO A 111 -11.36 -6.85 -9.18
CA PRO A 111 -12.06 -6.36 -10.38
C PRO A 111 -11.22 -5.41 -11.23
N ALA A 112 -11.31 -5.51 -12.55
CA ALA A 112 -10.59 -4.67 -13.53
C ALA A 112 -10.60 -3.15 -13.22
N PRO A 113 -11.74 -2.52 -12.88
CA PRO A 113 -11.76 -1.09 -12.55
C PRO A 113 -10.92 -0.73 -11.32
N MET A 114 -10.90 -1.62 -10.32
CA MET A 114 -10.12 -1.42 -9.10
C MET A 114 -8.63 -1.61 -9.36
N ARG A 115 -8.26 -2.63 -10.15
CA ARG A 115 -6.86 -2.82 -10.59
C ARG A 115 -6.33 -1.60 -11.33
N SER A 116 -7.13 -1.07 -12.25
CA SER A 116 -6.81 0.14 -13.01
C SER A 116 -6.58 1.35 -12.09
N ARG A 117 -7.43 1.51 -11.06
CA ARG A 117 -7.30 2.58 -10.08
C ARG A 117 -6.01 2.46 -9.27
N LEU A 118 -5.69 1.26 -8.78
CA LEU A 118 -4.44 1.00 -8.04
C LEU A 118 -3.20 1.24 -8.91
N LEU A 119 -3.22 0.76 -10.16
CA LEU A 119 -2.12 0.93 -11.10
C LEU A 119 -1.91 2.40 -11.51
N ALA A 120 -2.93 3.25 -11.39
CA ALA A 120 -2.79 4.69 -11.64
C ALA A 120 -1.94 5.41 -10.58
N HIS A 121 -1.71 4.80 -9.40
CA HIS A 121 -0.84 5.36 -8.36
C HIS A 121 0.64 5.05 -8.58
N VAL A 122 0.97 4.09 -9.45
CA VAL A 122 2.36 3.83 -9.84
C VAL A 122 2.82 4.96 -10.76
N ARG A 123 3.96 5.56 -10.45
CA ARG A 123 4.54 6.65 -11.26
C ARG A 123 5.28 6.08 -12.46
N TRP A 124 4.53 5.66 -13.47
CA TRP A 124 5.07 5.05 -14.70
C TRP A 124 6.19 5.86 -15.38
N HIS A 125 6.20 7.18 -15.19
CA HIS A 125 7.25 8.06 -15.72
C HIS A 125 8.63 7.88 -15.03
N LEU A 126 8.69 7.30 -13.83
CA LEU A 126 9.94 6.97 -13.11
C LEU A 126 10.48 5.57 -13.45
N LEU A 127 9.75 4.79 -14.25
CA LEU A 127 10.16 3.45 -14.67
C LEU A 127 10.93 3.50 -15.99
N ASP A 128 11.92 2.62 -16.13
CA ASP A 128 12.68 2.47 -17.38
C ASP A 128 11.79 1.94 -18.51
N GLU A 129 12.01 2.43 -19.74
CA GLU A 129 11.18 2.06 -20.91
C GLU A 129 11.18 0.55 -21.20
N ALA A 130 12.32 -0.11 -20.99
CA ALA A 130 12.44 -1.56 -21.11
C ALA A 130 11.54 -2.30 -20.09
N PHE A 131 11.52 -1.82 -18.85
CA PHE A 131 10.68 -2.38 -17.79
C PHE A 131 9.20 -2.16 -18.07
N VAL A 132 8.82 -0.95 -18.46
CA VAL A 132 7.43 -0.62 -18.81
C VAL A 132 6.93 -1.49 -19.95
N THR A 133 7.74 -1.71 -20.98
CA THR A 133 7.36 -2.57 -22.13
C THR A 133 7.19 -4.03 -21.71
N ASP A 134 8.09 -4.54 -20.87
CA ASP A 134 8.04 -5.92 -20.36
C ASP A 134 6.80 -6.17 -19.49
N VAL A 135 6.43 -5.18 -18.66
CA VAL A 135 5.27 -5.24 -17.77
C VAL A 135 3.95 -5.00 -18.51
N LEU A 136 3.93 -4.09 -19.49
CA LEU A 136 2.71 -3.76 -20.23
C LEU A 136 2.23 -4.92 -21.09
N ASN A 137 3.14 -5.62 -21.77
CA ASN A 137 2.77 -6.72 -22.67
C ASN A 137 1.84 -7.77 -22.02
N PRO A 138 2.17 -8.34 -20.84
CA PRO A 138 1.27 -9.27 -20.16
C PRO A 138 0.02 -8.58 -19.59
N LEU A 139 0.14 -7.38 -19.01
CA LEU A 139 -1.01 -6.67 -18.41
C LEU A 139 -2.08 -6.28 -19.45
N VAL A 140 -1.66 -5.90 -20.66
CA VAL A 140 -2.55 -5.52 -21.78
C VAL A 140 -3.32 -6.73 -22.30
N VAL A 141 -2.71 -7.93 -22.27
CA VAL A 141 -3.37 -9.18 -22.68
C VAL A 141 -4.47 -9.57 -21.68
N GLU A 142 -4.26 -9.30 -20.39
CA GLU A 142 -5.27 -9.58 -19.36
C GLU A 142 -6.35 -8.50 -19.24
N ASP A 143 -6.01 -7.23 -19.52
CA ASP A 143 -6.91 -6.11 -19.34
C ASP A 143 -6.56 -4.94 -20.27
N HIS A 144 -7.33 -4.82 -21.36
CA HIS A 144 -7.14 -3.76 -22.33
C HIS A 144 -7.33 -2.35 -21.75
N THR A 145 -8.03 -2.19 -20.63
CA THR A 145 -8.22 -0.87 -20.00
C THR A 145 -6.96 -0.35 -19.31
N LEU A 146 -6.06 -1.25 -18.89
CA LEU A 146 -4.78 -0.89 -18.29
C LEU A 146 -3.84 -0.22 -19.29
N SER A 147 -3.92 -0.60 -20.57
CA SER A 147 -3.15 0.03 -21.64
C SER A 147 -3.40 1.54 -21.71
N VAL A 148 -4.66 1.96 -21.53
CA VAL A 148 -5.07 3.37 -21.61
C VAL A 148 -4.52 4.15 -20.43
N VAL A 149 -4.53 3.57 -19.23
CA VAL A 149 -4.01 4.21 -18.01
C VAL A 149 -2.51 4.45 -18.13
N VAL A 150 -1.76 3.43 -18.52
CA VAL A 150 -0.29 3.54 -18.62
C VAL A 150 0.12 4.41 -19.80
N VAL A 151 -0.53 4.29 -20.97
CA VAL A 151 -0.26 5.19 -22.11
C VAL A 151 -0.54 6.64 -21.73
N LYS A 152 -1.62 6.92 -20.99
CA LYS A 152 -1.91 8.29 -20.52
C LYS A 152 -0.84 8.79 -19.54
N ALA A 153 -0.45 7.97 -18.56
CA ALA A 153 0.60 8.32 -17.60
C ALA A 153 1.96 8.55 -18.30
N LEU A 154 2.27 7.79 -19.35
CA LEU A 154 3.46 7.98 -20.19
C LEU A 154 3.35 9.21 -21.10
N GLN A 155 2.15 9.61 -21.52
CA GLN A 155 1.96 10.85 -22.30
C GLN A 155 2.15 12.10 -21.44
N GLU A 156 1.74 12.07 -20.18
CA GLU A 156 2.00 13.14 -19.21
C GLU A 156 3.50 13.37 -18.97
N ARG A 157 4.35 12.34 -19.19
CA ARG A 157 5.83 12.43 -19.23
C ARG A 157 6.36 13.47 -20.21
N ASN A 158 5.70 13.67 -21.35
CA ASN A 158 6.18 14.56 -22.40
C ASN A 158 5.76 16.03 -22.18
N VAL A 159 4.69 16.28 -21.44
CA VAL A 159 4.18 17.63 -21.22
C VAL A 159 4.95 18.36 -20.11
N GLY A 160 5.43 17.62 -19.10
CA GLY A 160 6.24 18.18 -18.00
C GLY A 160 7.71 18.40 -18.32
N ALA A 161 8.23 17.84 -19.42
CA ALA A 161 9.62 18.03 -19.86
C ALA A 161 9.82 19.26 -20.78
N GLU A 162 8.73 19.90 -21.21
CA GLU A 162 8.74 21.10 -22.07
C GLU A 162 8.34 22.41 -21.34
N ALA A 163 8.19 22.38 -20.01
CA ALA A 163 7.84 23.54 -19.16
C ALA A 163 8.93 23.86 -18.14
#